data_AF-A0A6G4E951-F1
#
_entry.id   AF-A0A6G4E951-F1
#
_cell.length_a   1.000
_cell.length_b   1.000
_cell.length_c   1.000
_cell.angle_alpha   90.00
_cell.angle_beta   90.00
_cell.angle_gamma   90.00
#
_symmetry.space_group_name_H-M   'P 1'
#
loop_
_entity.id
_entity.type
_entity.pdbx_description
1 polymer ?
#
loop_
_entity_poly.entity_id
_entity_poly.type
_entity_poly.pdbx_seq_one_letter_code
_entity_poly.pdbx_strand_id
1 'polypeptide(L)'
;MVTKSKNKFIYIICFIVGIYMISLSVLTGYDLIKNRKCLVKDPYFSSKEFDEELQSYCNNLYNFHITYKNFDNKVAESRVTKEQITTLKSFYEDNILNSQITIKDEYNSFLSEAEQSGDKNRLTKLTQQRDEKLKEVKKENTKTIAELKKEIALWSYNDYKNIKKAIESKREIKYYIINRGTKEVYTNLKPKTNIDSYIKNNSIYSIIFPSQSGKIKNFSKTKDLFNSFNWEGYIIITKDLNPNDYILKNYNYYNSIKDRLIKEVLIVISSLIIGIFILILFKKRICLNSPILDKINKIYNNIPLDLKLFIFILYTAIQGSYLINTRFFYNHLGINLLIFIILIIIYIFYF
;
A
#
# COMPACT_ATOMS: atom_id res chain seq x y z
N MET A 1 -49.54 -3.69 45.70
CA MET A 1 -49.44 -3.61 44.22
C MET A 1 -48.14 -2.89 43.83
N VAL A 2 -46.98 -3.55 43.92
CA VAL A 2 -45.64 -2.95 43.60
C VAL A 2 -44.73 -3.92 42.82
N THR A 3 -45.07 -5.21 42.77
CA THR A 3 -44.21 -6.27 42.18
C THR A 3 -44.41 -6.51 40.67
N LYS A 4 -45.55 -6.12 40.08
CA LYS A 4 -45.85 -6.37 38.65
C LYS A 4 -45.10 -5.44 37.67
N SER A 5 -44.67 -4.26 38.11
CA SER A 5 -43.96 -3.27 37.27
C SER A 5 -42.48 -3.63 37.07
N LYS A 6 -41.79 -4.11 38.11
CA LYS A 6 -40.36 -4.48 38.06
C LYS A 6 -40.03 -5.55 37.00
N ASN A 7 -40.97 -6.45 36.72
CA ASN A 7 -40.74 -7.53 35.75
C ASN A 7 -40.79 -7.05 34.30
N LYS A 8 -41.53 -5.97 33.98
CA LYS A 8 -41.61 -5.43 32.60
C LYS A 8 -40.32 -4.75 32.16
N PHE A 9 -39.66 -4.02 33.05
CA PHE A 9 -38.37 -3.36 32.77
C PHE A 9 -37.26 -4.36 32.46
N ILE A 10 -37.24 -5.51 33.14
CA ILE A 10 -36.26 -6.57 32.88
C ILE A 10 -36.33 -7.05 31.43
N TYR A 11 -37.52 -7.18 30.85
CA TYR A 11 -37.65 -7.61 29.46
C TYR A 11 -37.19 -6.54 28.46
N ILE A 12 -37.41 -5.25 28.75
CA ILE A 12 -36.91 -4.14 27.93
C ILE A 12 -35.37 -4.13 27.96
N ILE A 13 -34.79 -4.29 29.15
CA ILE A 13 -33.32 -4.37 29.32
C ILE A 13 -32.78 -5.59 28.58
N CYS A 14 -33.41 -6.77 28.72
CA CYS A 14 -33.00 -7.98 28.00
C CYS A 14 -33.07 -7.76 26.49
N PHE A 15 -34.14 -7.14 25.98
CA PHE A 15 -34.28 -6.83 24.57
C PHE A 15 -33.13 -5.93 24.09
N ILE A 16 -32.88 -4.83 24.79
CA ILE A 16 -31.74 -3.93 24.55
C ILE A 16 -30.44 -4.74 24.47
N VAL A 17 -30.13 -5.53 25.51
CA VAL A 17 -28.91 -6.36 25.54
C VAL A 17 -28.84 -7.32 24.35
N GLY A 18 -29.94 -7.99 24.00
CA GLY A 18 -29.99 -8.90 22.85
C GLY A 18 -29.61 -8.23 21.53
N ILE A 19 -30.05 -6.99 21.33
CA ILE A 19 -29.72 -6.23 20.13
C ILE A 19 -28.26 -5.80 20.17
N TYR A 20 -27.78 -5.27 21.30
CA TYR A 20 -26.36 -4.93 21.48
C TYR A 20 -25.45 -6.12 21.11
N MET A 21 -25.84 -7.34 21.48
CA MET A 21 -25.10 -8.56 21.16
C MET A 21 -25.14 -8.91 19.66
N ILE A 22 -26.27 -8.73 18.98
CA ILE A 22 -26.36 -8.95 17.52
C ILE A 22 -25.56 -7.88 16.77
N SER A 23 -25.67 -6.62 17.17
CA SER A 23 -24.87 -5.52 16.61
C SER A 23 -23.37 -5.79 16.76
N LEU A 24 -22.94 -6.24 17.94
CA LEU A 24 -21.54 -6.62 18.19
C LEU A 24 -21.08 -7.77 17.28
N SER A 25 -21.93 -8.77 17.05
CA SER A 25 -21.65 -9.88 16.13
C SER A 25 -21.49 -9.40 14.70
N VAL A 26 -22.40 -8.55 14.20
CA VAL A 26 -22.35 -8.01 12.84
C VAL A 26 -21.06 -7.23 12.62
N LEU A 27 -20.68 -6.43 13.61
CA LEU A 27 -19.49 -5.59 13.54
C LEU A 27 -18.19 -6.35 13.55
N THR A 28 -18.07 -7.25 14.51
CA THR A 28 -16.90 -8.09 14.61
C THR A 28 -16.81 -8.99 13.38
N GLY A 29 -17.96 -9.46 12.85
CA GLY A 29 -18.03 -10.18 11.59
C GLY A 29 -17.55 -9.36 10.38
N TYR A 30 -17.88 -8.08 10.32
CA TYR A 30 -17.38 -7.18 9.28
C TYR A 30 -15.85 -7.01 9.34
N ASP A 31 -15.27 -6.80 10.54
CA ASP A 31 -13.81 -6.68 10.68
C ASP A 31 -13.10 -7.98 10.27
N LEU A 32 -13.66 -9.14 10.63
CA LEU A 32 -13.18 -10.45 10.17
C LEU A 32 -13.18 -10.57 8.65
N ILE A 33 -14.27 -10.16 7.98
CA ILE A 33 -14.37 -10.22 6.51
C ILE A 33 -13.34 -9.28 5.86
N LYS A 34 -13.19 -8.06 6.39
CA LYS A 34 -12.23 -7.05 5.91
C LYS A 34 -10.79 -7.55 6.02
N ASN A 35 -10.44 -8.15 7.16
CA ASN A 35 -9.09 -8.59 7.47
C ASN A 35 -8.84 -10.08 7.21
N ARG A 36 -9.77 -10.79 6.52
CA ARG A 36 -9.71 -12.25 6.30
C ARG A 36 -8.40 -12.76 5.70
N LYS A 37 -7.69 -11.91 4.94
CA LYS A 37 -6.39 -12.25 4.35
C LYS A 37 -5.32 -12.55 5.42
N CYS A 38 -5.49 -12.04 6.64
CA CYS A 38 -4.59 -12.30 7.76
C CYS A 38 -4.87 -13.64 8.47
N LEU A 39 -5.96 -14.34 8.14
CA LEU A 39 -6.31 -15.64 8.76
C LEU A 39 -5.55 -16.84 8.15
N VAL A 40 -4.63 -16.59 7.22
CA VAL A 40 -3.81 -17.64 6.61
C VAL A 40 -2.63 -18.03 7.52
N LYS A 41 -1.96 -19.13 7.16
CA LYS A 41 -0.65 -19.46 7.74
C LYS A 41 0.36 -18.41 7.24
N ASP A 42 1.12 -17.82 8.16
CA ASP A 42 2.13 -16.78 7.88
C ASP A 42 1.58 -15.61 7.04
N PRO A 43 0.73 -14.75 7.64
CA PRO A 43 -0.06 -13.73 6.93
C PRO A 43 0.79 -12.70 6.18
N TYR A 44 1.91 -12.25 6.75
CA TYR A 44 2.81 -11.32 6.07
C TYR A 44 3.49 -11.97 4.86
N PHE A 45 4.04 -13.18 5.00
CA PHE A 45 4.68 -13.88 3.89
C PHE A 45 3.70 -14.36 2.80
N SER A 46 2.40 -14.21 3.03
CA SER A 46 1.36 -14.44 2.03
C SER A 46 0.77 -13.13 1.48
N SER A 47 1.28 -11.97 1.87
CA SER A 47 0.69 -10.68 1.55
C SER A 47 1.20 -10.11 0.22
N LYS A 48 0.46 -9.14 -0.34
CA LYS A 48 0.90 -8.43 -1.56
C LYS A 48 2.08 -7.52 -1.27
N GLU A 49 2.10 -6.94 -0.08
CA GLU A 49 3.16 -6.05 0.39
C GLU A 49 4.50 -6.78 0.43
N PHE A 50 4.51 -8.04 0.85
CA PHE A 50 5.73 -8.86 0.82
C PHE A 50 6.15 -9.25 -0.61
N ASP A 51 5.20 -9.51 -1.53
CA ASP A 51 5.52 -9.74 -2.95
C ASP A 51 6.16 -8.49 -3.59
N GLU A 52 5.64 -7.29 -3.31
CA GLU A 52 6.22 -6.03 -3.79
C GLU A 52 7.62 -5.78 -3.22
N GLU A 53 7.83 -6.11 -1.94
CA GLU A 53 9.13 -6.01 -1.31
C GLU A 53 10.15 -6.97 -1.94
N LEU A 54 9.76 -8.23 -2.16
CA LEU A 54 10.60 -9.21 -2.85
C LEU A 54 10.88 -8.80 -4.29
N GLN A 55 9.88 -8.29 -5.02
CA GLN A 55 10.05 -7.80 -6.38
C GLN A 55 11.10 -6.68 -6.43
N SER A 56 10.97 -5.68 -5.55
CA SER A 56 11.94 -4.56 -5.46
C SER A 56 13.35 -5.07 -5.15
N TYR A 57 13.47 -5.98 -4.18
CA TYR A 57 14.75 -6.58 -3.82
C TYR A 57 15.37 -7.39 -4.98
N CYS A 58 14.56 -8.18 -5.69
CA CYS A 58 15.03 -8.99 -6.82
C CYS A 58 15.40 -8.13 -8.03
N ASN A 59 14.73 -7.00 -8.24
CA ASN A 59 15.12 -6.03 -9.26
C ASN A 59 16.50 -5.41 -8.94
N ASN A 60 16.75 -5.09 -7.67
CA ASN A 60 18.07 -4.65 -7.22
C ASN A 60 19.13 -5.73 -7.42
N LEU A 61 18.81 -7.01 -7.12
CA LEU A 61 19.72 -8.12 -7.42
C LEU A 61 20.04 -8.22 -8.91
N TYR A 62 19.05 -8.04 -9.79
CA TYR A 62 19.26 -8.07 -11.23
C TYR A 62 20.20 -6.95 -11.65
N ASN A 63 19.94 -5.73 -11.20
CA ASN A 63 20.82 -4.61 -11.51
C ASN A 63 22.24 -4.84 -10.96
N PHE A 64 22.37 -5.40 -9.77
CA PHE A 64 23.68 -5.67 -9.17
C PHE A 64 24.48 -6.73 -9.93
N HIS A 65 23.86 -7.88 -10.26
CA HIS A 65 24.55 -9.02 -10.88
C HIS A 65 24.65 -8.95 -12.41
N ILE A 66 23.71 -8.28 -13.06
CA ILE A 66 23.60 -8.20 -14.53
C ILE A 66 24.00 -6.82 -15.03
N THR A 67 23.22 -5.79 -14.69
CA THR A 67 23.43 -4.42 -15.22
C THR A 67 24.81 -3.86 -14.82
N TYR A 68 25.17 -4.01 -13.54
CA TYR A 68 26.42 -3.56 -12.97
C TYR A 68 27.43 -4.70 -12.78
N LYS A 69 27.33 -5.76 -13.59
CA LYS A 69 28.31 -6.86 -13.57
C LYS A 69 29.72 -6.30 -13.72
N ASN A 70 30.62 -6.72 -12.84
CA ASN A 70 32.02 -6.27 -12.79
C ASN A 70 32.19 -4.74 -12.69
N PHE A 71 31.22 -3.99 -12.17
CA PHE A 71 31.33 -2.53 -12.05
C PHE A 71 32.42 -2.19 -11.01
N ASP A 72 33.52 -1.59 -11.48
CA ASP A 72 34.59 -1.04 -10.65
C ASP A 72 34.69 0.46 -10.95
N ASN A 73 34.92 1.26 -9.90
CA ASN A 73 34.88 2.71 -9.88
C ASN A 73 35.82 3.34 -10.91
N LYS A 74 36.84 2.60 -11.36
CA LYS A 74 37.88 3.07 -12.28
C LYS A 74 37.47 3.05 -13.77
N VAL A 75 36.30 2.52 -14.14
CA VAL A 75 35.94 2.21 -15.55
C VAL A 75 34.55 2.77 -15.94
N ALA A 76 33.91 3.57 -15.08
CA ALA A 76 32.55 4.06 -15.30
C ALA A 76 32.42 4.92 -16.59
N GLU A 77 33.36 5.83 -16.84
CA GLU A 77 33.38 6.66 -18.06
C GLU A 77 33.56 5.83 -19.35
N SER A 78 34.37 4.76 -19.29
CA SER A 78 34.60 3.87 -20.44
C SER A 78 33.44 2.91 -20.73
N ARG A 79 32.47 2.79 -19.80
CA ARG A 79 31.21 2.05 -20.02
C ARG A 79 30.10 2.91 -20.60
N VAL A 80 30.29 4.23 -20.67
CA VAL A 80 29.30 5.14 -21.25
C VAL A 80 29.17 4.86 -22.74
N THR A 81 27.96 4.46 -23.15
CA THR A 81 27.66 4.15 -24.55
C THR A 81 27.44 5.43 -25.36
N LYS A 82 27.64 5.32 -26.69
CA LYS A 82 27.31 6.43 -27.60
C LYS A 82 25.84 6.82 -27.52
N GLU A 83 24.96 5.83 -27.36
CA GLU A 83 23.51 6.06 -27.23
C GLU A 83 23.19 6.93 -26.00
N GLN A 84 23.73 6.59 -24.82
CA GLN A 84 23.52 7.39 -23.61
C GLN A 84 24.02 8.83 -23.77
N ILE A 85 25.17 9.03 -24.44
CA ILE A 85 25.69 10.37 -24.73
C ILE A 85 24.74 11.12 -25.65
N THR A 86 24.25 10.47 -26.72
CA THR A 86 23.32 11.08 -27.67
C THR A 86 22.02 11.46 -26.97
N THR A 87 21.43 10.58 -26.17
CA THR A 87 20.20 10.86 -25.42
C THR A 87 20.37 12.05 -24.48
N LEU A 88 21.45 12.07 -23.69
CA LEU A 88 21.69 13.18 -22.77
C LEU A 88 22.01 14.49 -23.52
N LYS A 89 22.73 14.41 -24.64
CA LYS A 89 22.99 15.56 -25.52
C LYS A 89 21.69 16.14 -26.07
N SER A 90 20.80 15.30 -26.60
CA SER A 90 19.49 15.72 -27.10
C SER A 90 18.65 16.39 -26.01
N PHE A 91 18.65 15.84 -24.78
CA PHE A 91 17.98 16.47 -23.64
C PHE A 91 18.47 17.90 -23.36
N TYR A 92 19.79 18.13 -23.38
CA TYR A 92 20.35 19.47 -23.22
C TYR A 92 20.03 20.40 -24.40
N GLU A 93 20.08 19.88 -25.63
CA GLU A 93 19.74 20.65 -26.84
C GLU A 93 18.26 21.07 -26.85
N ASP A 94 17.36 20.20 -26.42
CA ASP A 94 15.93 20.50 -26.28
C ASP A 94 15.68 21.56 -25.21
N ASN A 95 16.38 21.48 -24.06
CA ASN A 95 16.29 22.48 -23.01
C ASN A 95 16.79 23.87 -23.47
N ILE A 96 17.88 23.90 -24.26
CA ILE A 96 18.36 25.13 -24.89
C ILE A 96 17.29 25.69 -25.83
N LEU A 97 16.73 24.85 -26.70
CA LEU A 97 15.72 25.28 -27.69
C LEU A 97 14.49 25.85 -26.99
N ASN A 98 13.95 25.15 -25.99
CA ASN A 98 12.79 25.60 -25.22
C ASN A 98 13.06 26.94 -24.52
N SER A 99 14.22 27.07 -23.88
CA SER A 99 14.62 28.32 -23.21
C SER A 99 14.77 29.48 -24.20
N GLN A 100 15.31 29.22 -25.40
CA GLN A 100 15.41 30.23 -26.46
C GLN A 100 14.04 30.67 -26.98
N ILE A 101 13.07 29.76 -27.10
CA ILE A 101 11.69 30.07 -27.48
C ILE A 101 11.07 30.96 -26.39
N THR A 102 11.17 30.57 -25.12
CA THR A 102 10.64 31.37 -24.00
C THR A 102 11.23 32.78 -23.94
N ILE A 103 12.54 32.93 -24.12
CA ILE A 103 13.18 34.26 -24.16
C ILE A 103 12.68 35.09 -25.36
N LYS A 104 12.54 34.47 -26.54
CA LYS A 104 12.02 35.18 -27.71
C LYS A 104 10.60 35.66 -27.48
N ASP A 105 9.74 34.81 -26.91
CA ASP A 105 8.34 35.16 -26.61
C ASP A 105 8.24 36.25 -25.54
N GLU A 106 9.06 36.19 -24.48
CA GLU A 106 9.14 37.22 -23.43
C GLU A 106 9.45 38.60 -24.02
N TYR A 107 10.41 38.68 -24.96
CA TYR A 107 10.82 39.94 -25.57
C TYR A 107 9.93 40.40 -26.72
N ASN A 108 9.08 39.53 -27.28
CA ASN A 108 8.34 39.81 -28.51
C ASN A 108 7.36 40.98 -28.35
N SER A 109 6.64 41.04 -27.23
CA SER A 109 5.70 42.12 -26.92
C SER A 109 6.42 43.46 -26.71
N PHE A 110 7.52 43.46 -25.95
CA PHE A 110 8.30 44.67 -25.67
C PHE A 110 9.00 45.23 -26.90
N LEU A 111 9.47 44.35 -27.80
CA LEU A 111 10.09 44.75 -29.06
C LEU A 111 9.04 45.35 -30.01
N SER A 112 7.86 44.73 -30.10
CA SER A 112 6.75 45.24 -30.92
C SER A 112 6.26 46.62 -30.45
N GLU A 113 6.15 46.83 -29.15
CA GLU A 113 5.76 48.13 -28.57
C GLU A 113 6.79 49.23 -28.91
N ALA A 114 8.09 48.94 -28.72
CA ALA A 114 9.18 49.88 -29.00
C ALA A 114 9.30 50.21 -30.50
N GLU A 115 9.01 49.25 -31.37
CA GLU A 115 8.97 49.44 -32.82
C GLU A 115 7.78 50.33 -33.23
N GLN A 116 6.59 50.08 -32.69
CA GLN A 116 5.39 50.89 -32.94
C GLN A 116 5.52 52.33 -32.42
N SER A 117 6.21 52.53 -31.29
CA SER A 117 6.44 53.87 -30.73
C SER A 117 7.58 54.63 -31.40
N GLY A 118 8.32 54.01 -32.34
CA GLY A 118 9.47 54.62 -33.02
C GLY A 118 10.70 54.86 -32.12
N ASP A 119 10.74 54.25 -30.92
CA ASP A 119 11.83 54.45 -29.95
C ASP A 119 13.02 53.53 -30.28
N LYS A 120 13.90 54.03 -31.17
CA LYS A 120 15.09 53.31 -31.64
C LYS A 120 16.07 52.97 -30.52
N ASN A 121 16.15 53.79 -29.47
CA ASN A 121 17.07 53.54 -28.35
C ASN A 121 16.55 52.38 -27.49
N ARG A 122 15.24 52.38 -27.17
CA ARG A 122 14.60 51.29 -26.43
C ARG A 122 14.65 49.97 -27.22
N LEU A 123 14.40 50.02 -28.53
CA LEU A 123 14.48 48.85 -29.40
C LEU A 123 15.89 48.22 -29.42
N THR A 124 16.93 49.06 -29.55
CA THR A 124 18.33 48.60 -29.56
C THR A 124 18.70 47.95 -28.23
N LYS A 125 18.34 48.58 -27.11
CA LYS A 125 18.63 48.07 -25.76
C LYS A 125 17.93 46.72 -25.50
N LEU A 126 16.65 46.60 -25.84
CA LEU A 126 15.89 45.35 -25.67
C LEU A 126 16.43 44.23 -26.56
N THR A 127 16.82 44.55 -27.80
CA THR A 127 17.45 43.59 -28.71
C THR A 127 18.77 43.08 -28.16
N GLN A 128 19.63 43.98 -27.65
CA GLN A 128 20.89 43.60 -27.03
C GLN A 128 20.68 42.71 -25.80
N GLN A 129 19.76 43.07 -24.91
CA GLN A 129 19.45 42.27 -23.72
C GLN A 129 18.93 40.87 -24.07
N ARG A 130 18.04 40.76 -25.08
CA ARG A 130 17.55 39.48 -25.57
C ARG A 130 18.70 38.63 -26.10
N ASP A 131 19.56 39.21 -26.95
CA ASP A 131 20.65 38.49 -27.59
C ASP A 131 21.74 38.07 -26.58
N GLU A 132 21.97 38.88 -25.54
CA GLU A 132 22.81 38.54 -24.39
C GLU A 132 22.21 37.35 -23.63
N LYS A 133 20.92 37.40 -23.24
CA LYS A 133 20.23 36.27 -22.59
C LYS A 133 20.26 34.99 -23.43
N LEU A 134 20.04 35.09 -24.75
CA LEU A 134 20.09 33.94 -25.66
C LEU A 134 21.50 33.33 -25.74
N LYS A 135 22.55 34.16 -25.71
CA LYS A 135 23.95 33.71 -25.66
C LYS A 135 24.28 33.05 -24.32
N GLU A 136 23.81 33.61 -23.21
CA GLU A 136 24.00 33.04 -21.87
C GLU A 136 23.38 31.64 -21.76
N VAL A 137 22.10 31.49 -22.15
CA VAL A 137 21.42 30.18 -22.16
C VAL A 137 22.18 29.16 -22.99
N LYS A 138 22.67 29.53 -24.18
CA LYS A 138 23.46 28.63 -25.01
C LYS A 138 24.78 28.26 -24.33
N LYS A 139 25.47 29.22 -23.71
CA LYS A 139 26.76 29.00 -23.05
C LYS A 139 26.65 28.12 -21.81
N GLU A 140 25.65 28.33 -20.97
CA GLU A 140 25.47 27.60 -19.71
C GLU A 140 25.05 26.14 -19.91
N ASN A 141 24.27 25.89 -20.96
CA ASN A 141 23.66 24.58 -21.18
C ASN A 141 24.37 23.75 -22.27
N THR A 142 25.34 24.31 -23.00
CA THR A 142 26.16 23.54 -23.94
C THR A 142 27.15 22.68 -23.15
N LYS A 143 26.97 21.36 -23.20
CA LYS A 143 27.89 20.39 -22.61
C LYS A 143 28.76 19.74 -23.68
N THR A 144 30.04 19.59 -23.38
CA THR A 144 30.97 18.80 -24.17
C THR A 144 30.73 17.30 -23.98
N ILE A 145 31.14 16.48 -24.95
CA ILE A 145 31.05 15.01 -24.84
C ILE A 145 31.77 14.50 -23.58
N ALA A 146 32.88 15.14 -23.18
CA ALA A 146 33.62 14.76 -21.98
C ALA A 146 32.83 15.05 -20.70
N GLU A 147 32.12 16.18 -20.63
CA GLU A 147 31.25 16.51 -19.50
C GLU A 147 30.05 15.57 -19.40
N LEU A 148 29.42 15.27 -20.53
CA LEU A 148 28.31 14.31 -20.61
C LEU A 148 28.74 12.91 -20.12
N LYS A 149 29.92 12.44 -20.54
CA LYS A 149 30.48 11.17 -20.07
C LYS A 149 30.70 11.15 -18.56
N LYS A 150 31.27 12.22 -18.00
CA LYS A 150 31.47 12.35 -16.55
C LYS A 150 30.15 12.32 -15.79
N GLU A 151 29.14 13.00 -16.29
CA GLU A 151 27.82 13.04 -15.66
C GLU A 151 27.14 11.67 -15.65
N ILE A 152 27.12 10.98 -16.81
CA ILE A 152 26.56 9.63 -16.93
C ILE A 152 27.32 8.64 -16.03
N ALA A 153 28.66 8.74 -16.00
CA ALA A 153 29.49 7.91 -15.15
C ALA A 153 29.21 8.13 -13.67
N LEU A 154 29.07 9.39 -13.25
CA LEU A 154 28.74 9.75 -11.86
C LEU A 154 27.35 9.24 -11.46
N TRP A 155 26.36 9.41 -12.34
CA TRP A 155 25.02 8.89 -12.12
C TRP A 155 25.03 7.36 -11.96
N SER A 156 25.70 6.65 -12.88
CA SER A 156 25.83 5.18 -12.85
C SER A 156 26.55 4.69 -11.58
N TYR A 157 27.59 5.41 -11.14
CA TYR A 157 28.31 5.09 -9.91
C TYR A 157 27.42 5.26 -8.67
N ASN A 158 26.67 6.36 -8.60
CA ASN A 158 25.76 6.63 -7.48
C ASN A 158 24.63 5.60 -7.43
N ASP A 159 24.05 5.25 -8.59
CA ASP A 159 23.01 4.24 -8.69
C ASP A 159 23.52 2.85 -8.24
N TYR A 160 24.69 2.42 -8.73
CA TYR A 160 25.36 1.20 -8.27
C TYR A 160 25.55 1.19 -6.75
N LYS A 161 26.07 2.28 -6.17
CA LYS A 161 26.29 2.41 -4.72
C LYS A 161 25.00 2.30 -3.93
N ASN A 162 23.92 2.93 -4.42
CA ASN A 162 22.59 2.87 -3.79
C ASN A 162 22.01 1.45 -3.85
N ILE A 163 22.11 0.77 -4.99
CA ILE A 163 21.67 -0.62 -5.17
C ILE A 163 22.44 -1.56 -4.24
N LYS A 164 23.78 -1.44 -4.21
CA LYS A 164 24.63 -2.24 -3.33
C LYS A 164 24.23 -2.06 -1.86
N LYS A 165 24.05 -0.81 -1.43
CA LYS A 165 23.60 -0.48 -0.07
C LYS A 165 22.22 -1.08 0.22
N ALA A 166 21.27 -0.99 -0.71
CA ALA A 166 19.92 -1.53 -0.55
C ALA A 166 19.89 -3.06 -0.41
N ILE A 167 20.80 -3.77 -1.10
CA ILE A 167 20.96 -5.21 -0.97
C ILE A 167 21.61 -5.55 0.39
N GLU A 168 22.72 -4.89 0.71
CA GLU A 168 23.49 -5.13 1.93
C GLU A 168 22.73 -4.74 3.21
N SER A 169 21.77 -3.81 3.13
CA SER A 169 20.92 -3.44 4.26
C SER A 169 19.92 -4.53 4.65
N LYS A 170 19.57 -5.44 3.72
CA LYS A 170 18.61 -6.53 3.95
C LYS A 170 19.32 -7.86 4.19
N ARG A 171 20.11 -7.92 5.26
CA ARG A 171 20.98 -9.07 5.58
C ARG A 171 20.21 -10.36 5.88
N GLU A 172 18.97 -10.20 6.34
CA GLU A 172 18.01 -11.25 6.62
C GLU A 172 17.54 -12.00 5.36
N ILE A 173 17.67 -11.38 4.18
CA ILE A 173 17.33 -12.01 2.91
C ILE A 173 18.56 -12.72 2.36
N LYS A 174 18.51 -14.05 2.36
CA LYS A 174 19.44 -14.89 1.60
C LYS A 174 18.83 -15.30 0.27
N TYR A 175 19.69 -15.51 -0.71
CA TYR A 175 19.25 -15.95 -2.03
C TYR A 175 20.24 -16.95 -2.63
N TYR A 176 19.70 -17.84 -3.44
CA TYR A 176 20.44 -18.71 -4.33
C TYR A 176 19.68 -18.77 -5.64
N ILE A 177 20.19 -18.05 -6.64
CA ILE A 177 19.52 -17.84 -7.93
C ILE A 177 20.42 -18.39 -9.03
N ILE A 178 19.84 -19.14 -9.95
CA ILE A 178 20.48 -19.66 -11.14
C ILE A 178 19.90 -18.90 -12.34
N ASN A 179 20.77 -18.35 -13.18
CA ASN A 179 20.36 -17.89 -14.50
C ASN A 179 20.23 -19.11 -15.43
N ARG A 180 19.02 -19.40 -15.91
CA ARG A 180 18.76 -20.59 -16.73
C ARG A 180 19.50 -20.56 -18.07
N GLY A 181 19.75 -19.37 -18.60
CA GLY A 181 20.45 -19.15 -19.87
C GLY A 181 21.97 -19.29 -19.74
N THR A 182 22.59 -18.55 -18.81
CA THR A 182 24.06 -18.54 -18.65
C THR A 182 24.58 -19.64 -17.74
N LYS A 183 23.72 -20.30 -16.96
CA LYS A 183 24.05 -21.23 -15.87
C LYS A 183 24.87 -20.60 -14.73
N GLU A 184 25.01 -19.28 -14.71
CA GLU A 184 25.67 -18.57 -13.61
C GLU A 184 24.81 -18.61 -12.34
N VAL A 185 25.48 -18.74 -11.20
CA VAL A 185 24.85 -18.78 -9.87
C VAL A 185 25.12 -17.47 -9.14
N TYR A 186 24.05 -16.81 -8.72
CA TYR A 186 24.06 -15.62 -7.89
C TYR A 186 23.63 -15.99 -6.48
N THR A 187 24.51 -15.81 -5.50
CA THR A 187 24.19 -16.12 -4.10
C THR A 187 24.95 -15.26 -3.12
N ASN A 188 24.34 -14.98 -1.97
CA ASN A 188 25.00 -14.41 -0.79
C ASN A 188 25.15 -15.43 0.36
N LEU A 189 25.01 -16.73 0.05
CA LEU A 189 25.29 -17.82 0.97
C LEU A 189 26.78 -18.16 0.99
N LYS A 190 27.23 -18.82 2.06
CA LYS A 190 28.60 -19.33 2.13
C LYS A 190 28.86 -20.35 1.01
N PRO A 191 30.06 -20.41 0.43
CA PRO A 191 30.39 -21.43 -0.57
C PRO A 191 30.09 -22.85 -0.07
N LYS A 192 29.61 -23.72 -0.97
CA LYS A 192 29.26 -25.13 -0.68
C LYS A 192 28.13 -25.32 0.36
N THR A 193 27.29 -24.31 0.59
CA THR A 193 26.11 -24.44 1.46
C THR A 193 25.11 -25.43 0.84
N ASN A 194 24.71 -26.46 1.59
CA ASN A 194 23.57 -27.30 1.22
C ASN A 194 22.28 -26.50 1.47
N ILE A 195 21.55 -26.19 0.39
CA ILE A 195 20.39 -25.28 0.44
C ILE A 195 19.26 -25.88 1.27
N ASP A 196 18.94 -27.16 1.09
CA ASP A 196 17.83 -27.82 1.80
C ASP A 196 18.08 -27.83 3.31
N SER A 197 19.30 -28.19 3.72
CA SER A 197 19.70 -28.14 5.13
C SER A 197 19.71 -26.71 5.67
N TYR A 198 20.14 -25.73 4.86
CA TYR A 198 20.16 -24.34 5.27
C TYR A 198 18.75 -23.81 5.53
N ILE A 199 17.81 -24.05 4.60
CA ILE A 199 16.41 -23.66 4.72
C ILE A 199 15.80 -24.28 5.97
N LYS A 200 15.95 -25.60 6.17
CA LYS A 200 15.38 -26.31 7.31
C LYS A 200 15.83 -25.74 8.67
N ASN A 201 17.12 -25.43 8.79
CA ASN A 201 17.72 -25.05 10.06
C ASN A 201 17.65 -23.54 10.32
N ASN A 202 17.81 -22.71 9.29
CA ASN A 202 18.08 -21.26 9.44
C ASN A 202 16.98 -20.34 8.90
N SER A 203 15.92 -20.86 8.26
CA SER A 203 14.89 -20.00 7.66
C SER A 203 13.62 -19.89 8.51
N ILE A 204 13.05 -18.68 8.59
CA ILE A 204 11.67 -18.46 9.05
C ILE A 204 10.69 -18.63 7.88
N TYR A 205 11.15 -18.33 6.66
CA TYR A 205 10.39 -18.47 5.44
C TYR A 205 11.33 -18.72 4.26
N SER A 206 10.87 -19.49 3.28
CA SER A 206 11.59 -19.69 2.03
C SER A 206 10.60 -19.85 0.89
N ILE A 207 10.97 -19.34 -0.27
CA ILE A 207 10.20 -19.43 -1.51
C ILE A 207 11.12 -19.83 -2.65
N ILE A 208 10.63 -20.70 -3.53
CA ILE A 208 11.31 -21.13 -4.75
C ILE A 208 10.55 -20.63 -5.98
N PHE A 209 11.30 -20.11 -6.96
CA PHE A 209 10.80 -19.70 -8.27
C PHE A 209 11.45 -20.54 -9.37
N PRO A 210 10.70 -21.00 -10.40
CA PRO A 210 9.25 -20.97 -10.47
C PRO A 210 8.60 -21.87 -9.40
N SER A 211 7.41 -21.50 -8.92
CA SER A 211 6.72 -22.26 -7.87
C SER A 211 6.37 -23.66 -8.35
N GLN A 212 6.90 -24.69 -7.69
CA GLN A 212 6.61 -26.09 -8.01
C GLN A 212 5.21 -26.56 -7.58
N SER A 213 4.54 -25.86 -6.66
CA SER A 213 3.37 -26.42 -5.94
C SER A 213 2.06 -25.64 -6.12
N GLY A 214 2.01 -24.60 -6.96
CA GLY A 214 0.79 -23.78 -7.15
C GLY A 214 0.32 -23.03 -5.89
N LYS A 215 1.02 -23.19 -4.75
CA LYS A 215 0.72 -22.58 -3.45
C LYS A 215 0.97 -21.07 -3.41
N ILE A 216 1.60 -20.54 -4.46
CA ILE A 216 2.04 -19.16 -4.55
C ILE A 216 1.06 -18.40 -5.46
N LYS A 217 -0.20 -18.27 -5.04
CA LYS A 217 -1.18 -17.41 -5.73
C LYS A 217 -0.87 -15.92 -5.54
N ASN A 218 -0.10 -15.58 -4.50
CA ASN A 218 0.07 -14.20 -4.05
C ASN A 218 1.40 -13.54 -4.46
N PHE A 219 2.26 -14.25 -5.22
CA PHE A 219 3.55 -13.68 -5.71
C PHE A 219 3.61 -13.57 -7.24
N SER A 220 2.56 -13.02 -7.86
CA SER A 220 2.55 -12.86 -9.31
C SER A 220 3.66 -11.93 -9.77
N LYS A 221 3.90 -10.81 -9.06
CA LYS A 221 4.87 -9.80 -9.50
C LYS A 221 6.29 -10.34 -9.46
N THR A 222 6.69 -10.97 -8.36
CA THR A 222 8.03 -11.57 -8.26
C THR A 222 8.19 -12.74 -9.22
N LYS A 223 7.15 -13.56 -9.42
CA LYS A 223 7.19 -14.65 -10.41
C LYS A 223 7.42 -14.13 -11.82
N ASP A 224 6.67 -13.11 -12.24
CA ASP A 224 6.78 -12.53 -13.58
C ASP A 224 8.17 -11.92 -13.79
N LEU A 225 8.74 -11.31 -12.75
CA LEU A 225 10.10 -10.79 -12.74
C LEU A 225 11.16 -11.90 -12.90
N PHE A 226 11.06 -13.01 -12.16
CA PHE A 226 11.98 -14.14 -12.33
C PHE A 226 11.90 -14.75 -13.73
N ASN A 227 10.69 -14.80 -14.30
CA ASN A 227 10.50 -15.26 -15.66
C ASN A 227 11.14 -14.33 -16.68
N SER A 228 10.95 -13.01 -16.56
CA SER A 228 11.55 -12.03 -17.48
C SER A 228 13.08 -12.03 -17.42
N PHE A 229 13.66 -12.28 -16.25
CA PHE A 229 15.11 -12.39 -16.07
C PHE A 229 15.69 -13.77 -16.42
N ASN A 230 14.85 -14.73 -16.81
CA ASN A 230 15.22 -16.12 -17.02
C ASN A 230 15.91 -16.76 -15.79
N TRP A 231 15.44 -16.39 -14.60
CA TRP A 231 15.97 -16.84 -13.31
C TRP A 231 15.13 -17.96 -12.71
N GLU A 232 15.78 -18.78 -11.89
CA GLU A 232 15.17 -19.77 -11.01
C GLU A 232 15.96 -19.87 -9.70
N GLY A 233 15.34 -20.35 -8.63
CA GLY A 233 16.02 -20.57 -7.36
C GLY A 233 15.26 -20.08 -6.14
N TYR A 234 15.98 -19.88 -5.04
CA TYR A 234 15.44 -19.67 -3.70
C TYR A 234 15.65 -18.24 -3.22
N ILE A 235 14.61 -17.67 -2.62
CA ILE A 235 14.71 -16.55 -1.69
C ILE A 235 14.36 -17.08 -0.29
N ILE A 236 15.21 -16.75 0.68
CA ILE A 236 15.18 -17.33 2.02
C ILE A 236 15.26 -16.18 3.03
N ILE A 237 14.30 -16.12 3.94
CA ILE A 237 14.30 -15.19 5.07
C ILE A 237 14.84 -15.92 6.29
N THR A 238 15.89 -15.39 6.91
CA THR A 238 16.56 -16.03 8.05
C THR A 238 15.76 -15.93 9.35
N LYS A 239 16.04 -16.82 10.31
CA LYS A 239 15.50 -16.76 11.68
C LYS A 239 16.16 -15.67 12.52
N ASP A 240 17.43 -15.38 12.26
CA ASP A 240 18.23 -14.38 12.99
C ASP A 240 17.88 -12.96 12.53
N LEU A 241 16.65 -12.53 12.83
CA LEU A 241 16.14 -11.20 12.51
C LEU A 241 16.49 -10.22 13.63
N ASN A 242 16.98 -9.03 13.27
CA ASN A 242 17.16 -7.96 14.23
C ASN A 242 15.77 -7.37 14.57
N PRO A 243 15.44 -7.09 15.84
CA PRO A 243 14.20 -6.44 16.25
C PRO A 243 13.81 -5.19 15.46
N ASN A 244 14.81 -4.48 14.91
CA ASN A 244 14.59 -3.27 14.13
C ASN A 244 14.35 -3.50 12.64
N ASP A 245 14.53 -4.73 12.14
CA ASP A 245 14.37 -5.07 10.72
C ASP A 245 12.94 -4.90 10.26
N TYR A 246 12.80 -4.41 9.03
CA TYR A 246 11.50 -4.12 8.42
C TYR A 246 10.64 -5.37 8.28
N ILE A 247 11.24 -6.49 7.84
CA ILE A 247 10.57 -7.79 7.66
C ILE A 247 10.01 -8.29 9.00
N LEU A 248 10.79 -8.23 10.09
CA LEU A 248 10.33 -8.70 11.40
C LEU A 248 9.20 -7.83 11.94
N LYS A 249 9.29 -6.50 11.80
CA LYS A 249 8.23 -5.57 12.22
C LYS A 249 6.91 -5.88 11.51
N ASN A 250 6.94 -6.10 10.20
CA ASN A 250 5.73 -6.46 9.45
C ASN A 250 5.24 -7.86 9.78
N TYR A 251 6.13 -8.84 9.91
CA TYR A 251 5.78 -10.18 10.34
C TYR A 251 5.00 -10.16 11.67
N ASN A 252 5.52 -9.42 12.66
CA ASN A 252 4.88 -9.26 13.96
C ASN A 252 3.56 -8.48 13.85
N TYR A 253 3.50 -7.42 13.03
CA TYR A 253 2.28 -6.65 12.80
C TYR A 253 1.15 -7.52 12.23
N TYR A 254 1.38 -8.26 11.15
CA TYR A 254 0.35 -9.10 10.55
C TYR A 254 -0.05 -10.26 11.48
N ASN A 255 0.89 -10.84 12.22
CA ASN A 255 0.58 -11.85 13.23
C ASN A 255 -0.26 -11.27 14.38
N SER A 256 0.00 -10.05 14.83
CA SER A 256 -0.81 -9.39 15.85
C SER A 256 -2.26 -9.18 15.40
N ILE A 257 -2.46 -8.86 14.11
CA ILE A 257 -3.80 -8.79 13.52
C ILE A 257 -4.43 -10.18 13.53
N LYS A 258 -3.73 -11.21 13.07
CA LYS A 258 -4.23 -12.59 13.08
C LYS A 258 -4.65 -13.04 14.48
N ASP A 259 -3.82 -12.83 15.49
CA ASP A 259 -4.09 -13.22 16.88
C ASP A 259 -5.33 -12.51 17.43
N ARG A 260 -5.51 -11.23 17.05
CA ARG A 260 -6.71 -10.47 17.36
C ARG A 260 -7.94 -11.05 16.66
N LEU A 261 -7.86 -11.33 15.36
CA LEU A 261 -8.96 -11.90 14.59
C LEU A 261 -9.40 -13.27 15.15
N ILE A 262 -8.48 -14.10 15.62
CA ILE A 262 -8.82 -15.40 16.25
C ILE A 262 -9.70 -15.18 17.49
N LYS A 263 -9.39 -14.17 18.31
CA LYS A 263 -10.22 -13.80 19.48
C LYS A 263 -11.58 -13.23 19.04
N GLU A 264 -11.58 -12.41 17.99
CA GLU A 264 -12.79 -11.84 17.41
C GLU A 264 -13.75 -12.90 16.85
N VAL A 265 -13.26 -14.00 16.28
CA VAL A 265 -14.09 -15.14 15.86
C VAL A 265 -14.92 -15.68 17.04
N LEU A 266 -14.31 -15.83 18.22
CA LEU A 266 -15.01 -16.29 19.42
C LEU A 266 -16.06 -15.27 19.89
N ILE A 267 -15.75 -13.97 19.78
CA ILE A 267 -16.69 -12.89 20.11
C ILE A 267 -17.88 -12.89 19.17
N VAL A 268 -17.68 -13.04 17.85
CA VAL A 268 -18.78 -13.16 16.88
C VAL A 268 -19.70 -14.30 17.25
N ILE A 269 -19.16 -15.50 17.44
CA ILE A 269 -19.96 -16.69 17.70
C ILE A 269 -20.73 -16.56 19.02
N SER A 270 -20.06 -16.15 20.10
CA SER A 270 -20.69 -16.02 21.42
C SER A 270 -21.75 -14.90 21.45
N SER A 271 -21.47 -13.74 20.88
CA SER A 271 -22.43 -12.63 20.81
C SER A 271 -23.64 -12.96 19.94
N LEU A 272 -23.46 -13.66 18.82
CA LEU A 272 -24.55 -14.13 17.98
C LEU A 272 -25.46 -15.11 18.72
N ILE A 273 -24.89 -16.12 19.39
CA ILE A 273 -25.64 -17.14 20.14
C ILE A 273 -26.44 -16.48 21.27
N ILE A 274 -25.81 -15.61 22.06
CA ILE A 274 -26.47 -14.92 23.17
C ILE A 274 -27.58 -14.00 22.66
N GLY A 275 -27.31 -13.23 21.60
CA GLY A 275 -28.29 -12.34 20.98
C GLY A 275 -29.52 -13.09 20.47
N ILE A 276 -29.32 -14.16 19.70
CA ILE A 276 -30.42 -15.02 19.20
C ILE A 276 -31.18 -15.66 20.35
N PHE A 277 -30.49 -16.19 21.36
CA PHE A 277 -31.12 -16.82 22.52
C PHE A 277 -32.03 -15.83 23.28
N ILE A 278 -31.55 -14.62 23.52
CA ILE A 278 -32.33 -13.55 24.16
C ILE A 278 -33.56 -13.18 23.32
N LEU A 279 -33.41 -13.05 22.00
CA LEU A 279 -34.56 -12.77 21.11
C LEU A 279 -35.60 -13.89 21.12
N ILE A 280 -35.16 -15.16 21.13
CA ILE A 280 -36.08 -16.32 21.22
C ILE A 280 -36.83 -16.30 22.56
N LEU A 281 -36.13 -16.03 23.67
CA LEU A 281 -36.76 -15.91 24.99
C LEU A 281 -37.76 -14.74 25.04
N PHE A 282 -37.40 -13.61 24.44
CA PHE A 282 -38.26 -12.43 24.33
C PHE A 282 -39.54 -12.78 23.55
N LYS A 283 -39.41 -13.44 22.39
CA LYS A 283 -40.55 -13.89 21.57
C LYS A 283 -41.46 -14.88 22.31
N LYS A 284 -40.91 -15.76 23.15
CA LYS A 284 -41.69 -16.77 23.90
C LYS A 284 -42.41 -16.22 25.13
N ARG A 285 -41.89 -15.18 25.79
CA ARG A 285 -42.41 -14.69 27.09
C ARG A 285 -43.28 -13.43 27.00
N ILE A 286 -43.22 -12.67 25.91
CA ILE A 286 -44.07 -11.50 25.69
C ILE A 286 -45.06 -11.80 24.56
N CYS A 287 -46.35 -11.85 24.89
CA CYS A 287 -47.40 -11.56 23.91
C CYS A 287 -47.12 -10.16 23.36
N LEU A 288 -46.92 -10.05 22.05
CA LEU A 288 -46.69 -8.83 21.26
C LEU A 288 -47.77 -7.73 21.38
N ASN A 289 -48.64 -7.78 22.41
CA ASN A 289 -49.70 -6.80 22.67
C ASN A 289 -49.19 -5.70 23.60
N SER A 290 -48.09 -5.04 23.23
CA SER A 290 -47.65 -3.82 23.90
C SER A 290 -48.20 -2.62 23.14
N PRO A 291 -49.03 -1.75 23.77
CA PRO A 291 -49.59 -0.57 23.11
C PRO A 291 -48.51 0.42 22.63
N ILE A 292 -47.29 0.29 23.15
CA ILE A 292 -46.12 1.06 22.70
C ILE A 292 -45.63 0.58 21.34
N LEU A 293 -45.63 -0.74 21.09
CA LEU A 293 -45.25 -1.31 19.80
C LEU A 293 -46.25 -0.91 18.72
N ASP A 294 -47.54 -0.92 19.04
CA ASP A 294 -48.60 -0.48 18.11
C ASP A 294 -48.47 0.99 17.75
N LYS A 295 -48.08 1.83 18.71
CA LYS A 295 -47.85 3.27 18.48
C LYS A 295 -46.62 3.51 17.60
N ILE A 296 -45.53 2.77 17.83
CA ILE A 296 -44.30 2.83 17.00
C ILE A 296 -44.60 2.31 15.59
N ASN A 297 -45.31 1.19 15.45
CA ASN A 297 -45.72 0.63 14.16
C ASN A 297 -46.60 1.60 13.36
N LYS A 298 -47.56 2.27 14.01
CA LYS A 298 -48.37 3.32 13.36
C LYS A 298 -47.51 4.46 12.83
N ILE A 299 -46.55 4.94 13.63
CA ILE A 299 -45.63 6.02 13.21
C ILE A 299 -44.77 5.55 12.03
N TYR A 300 -44.16 4.37 12.12
CA TYR A 300 -43.33 3.81 11.06
C TYR A 300 -44.11 3.57 9.76
N ASN A 301 -45.34 3.06 9.83
CA ASN A 301 -46.19 2.82 8.68
C ASN A 301 -46.66 4.10 7.98
N ASN A 302 -46.72 5.22 8.72
CA ASN A 302 -47.05 6.53 8.16
C ASN A 302 -45.90 7.20 7.40
N ILE A 303 -44.67 6.67 7.49
CA ILE A 303 -43.53 7.21 6.75
C ILE A 303 -43.61 6.72 5.29
N PRO A 304 -43.55 7.63 4.28
CA PRO A 304 -43.56 7.25 2.87
C PRO A 304 -42.39 6.31 2.52
N LEU A 305 -42.62 5.36 1.62
CA LEU A 305 -41.59 4.39 1.20
C LEU A 305 -40.34 5.09 0.65
N ASP A 306 -40.49 6.17 -0.10
CA ASP A 306 -39.37 6.93 -0.67
C ASP A 306 -38.51 7.59 0.43
N LEU A 307 -39.16 8.14 1.46
CA LEU A 307 -38.43 8.69 2.61
C LEU A 307 -37.76 7.56 3.40
N LYS A 308 -38.37 6.37 3.45
CA LYS A 308 -37.75 5.22 4.08
C LYS A 308 -36.47 4.78 3.36
N LEU A 309 -36.57 4.68 2.04
CA LEU A 309 -35.47 4.30 1.18
C LEU A 309 -34.35 5.36 1.18
N PHE A 310 -34.72 6.65 1.21
CA PHE A 310 -33.77 7.75 1.32
C PHE A 310 -33.01 7.73 2.66
N ILE A 311 -33.72 7.59 3.79
CA ILE A 311 -33.09 7.45 5.11
C ILE A 311 -32.20 6.21 5.13
N PHE A 312 -32.64 5.10 4.54
CA PHE A 312 -31.82 3.89 4.42
C PHE A 312 -30.53 4.12 3.63
N ILE A 313 -30.60 4.73 2.46
CA ILE A 313 -29.43 5.01 1.63
C ILE A 313 -28.47 5.94 2.37
N LEU A 314 -29.00 7.01 2.99
CA LEU A 314 -28.21 7.96 3.76
C LEU A 314 -27.52 7.28 4.96
N TYR A 315 -28.26 6.47 5.71
CA TYR A 315 -27.72 5.76 6.86
C TYR A 315 -26.72 4.68 6.47
N THR A 316 -26.96 3.96 5.37
CA THR A 316 -26.03 2.97 4.82
C THR A 316 -24.75 3.62 4.30
N ALA A 317 -24.85 4.79 3.67
CA ALA A 317 -23.68 5.56 3.23
C ALA A 317 -22.85 6.09 4.42
N ILE A 318 -23.51 6.60 5.46
CA ILE A 318 -22.86 7.02 6.71
C ILE A 318 -22.18 5.79 7.35
N GLN A 319 -22.90 4.70 7.56
CA GLN A 319 -22.36 3.47 8.14
C GLN A 319 -21.20 2.89 7.33
N GLY A 320 -21.32 2.85 6.01
CA GLY A 320 -20.25 2.40 5.10
C GLY A 320 -18.99 3.25 5.25
N SER A 321 -19.12 4.58 5.24
CA SER A 321 -18.02 5.52 5.44
C SER A 321 -17.34 5.34 6.81
N TYR A 322 -18.13 5.14 7.87
CA TYR A 322 -17.61 4.93 9.22
C TYR A 322 -16.98 3.53 9.43
N LEU A 323 -17.51 2.47 8.81
CA LEU A 323 -16.94 1.11 8.84
C LEU A 323 -15.61 1.01 8.09
N ILE A 324 -15.42 1.81 7.04
CA ILE A 324 -14.15 1.90 6.31
C ILE A 324 -13.06 2.49 7.21
N ASN A 325 -13.39 3.52 7.99
CA ASN A 325 -12.45 4.33 8.76
C ASN A 325 -12.22 3.83 10.21
N THR A 326 -13.11 3.00 10.76
CA THR A 326 -12.99 2.53 12.14
C THR A 326 -12.00 1.38 12.26
N ARG A 327 -11.07 1.53 13.20
CA ARG A 327 -10.15 0.49 13.66
C ARG A 327 -10.70 -0.14 14.94
N PHE A 328 -11.79 -0.90 14.80
CA PHE A 328 -12.68 -1.30 15.90
C PHE A 328 -11.95 -1.92 17.12
N PHE A 329 -10.85 -2.65 16.88
CA PHE A 329 -10.05 -3.28 17.93
C PHE A 329 -8.58 -2.82 17.99
N TYR A 330 -8.18 -1.73 17.32
CA TYR A 330 -6.78 -1.23 17.41
C TYR A 330 -6.54 -0.26 18.56
N ASN A 331 -7.58 0.29 19.19
CA ASN A 331 -7.47 1.19 20.34
C ASN A 331 -8.28 0.66 21.53
N HIS A 332 -7.92 1.09 22.74
CA HIS A 332 -8.65 0.78 23.97
C HIS A 332 -10.14 1.08 23.78
N LEU A 333 -11.00 0.20 24.34
CA LEU A 333 -12.47 0.27 24.31
C LEU A 333 -12.96 1.64 24.80
N GLY A 334 -13.07 2.59 23.88
CA GLY A 334 -13.47 3.98 24.17
C GLY A 334 -14.94 4.24 23.89
N ILE A 335 -15.41 5.42 24.29
CA ILE A 335 -16.79 5.93 24.08
C ILE A 335 -17.23 5.81 22.61
N ASN A 336 -16.28 5.90 21.67
CA ASN A 336 -16.51 5.73 20.23
C ASN A 336 -17.10 4.36 19.87
N LEU A 337 -16.74 3.29 20.59
CA LEU A 337 -17.28 1.94 20.39
C LEU A 337 -18.76 1.88 20.78
N LEU A 338 -19.13 2.58 21.85
CA LEU A 338 -20.48 2.63 22.39
C LEU A 338 -21.41 3.43 21.47
N ILE A 339 -20.95 4.59 20.99
CA ILE A 339 -21.64 5.38 19.96
C ILE A 339 -21.87 4.53 18.71
N PHE A 340 -20.88 3.76 18.30
CA PHE A 340 -20.96 2.92 17.11
C PHE A 340 -21.97 1.78 17.25
N ILE A 341 -21.97 1.08 18.38
CA ILE A 341 -22.97 0.04 18.64
C ILE A 341 -24.38 0.65 18.67
N ILE A 342 -24.57 1.84 19.26
CA ILE A 342 -25.86 2.56 19.24
C ILE A 342 -26.32 2.84 17.81
N LEU A 343 -25.43 3.32 16.93
CA LEU A 343 -25.79 3.61 15.55
C LEU A 343 -26.19 2.33 14.78
N ILE A 344 -25.60 1.18 15.10
CA ILE A 344 -25.95 -0.09 14.43
C ILE A 344 -27.20 -0.71 15.00
N ILE A 345 -27.48 -0.51 16.28
CA ILE A 345 -28.79 -0.81 16.85
C ILE A 345 -29.86 -0.05 16.08
N ILE A 346 -29.67 1.26 15.86
CA ILE A 346 -30.63 2.07 15.09
C ILE A 346 -30.77 1.52 13.66
N TYR A 347 -29.68 1.10 13.02
CA TYR A 347 -29.71 0.48 11.69
C TYR A 347 -30.49 -0.85 11.65
N ILE A 348 -30.19 -1.75 12.60
CA ILE A 348 -30.84 -3.07 12.72
C ILE A 348 -32.32 -2.95 13.05
N PHE A 349 -32.76 -1.89 13.73
CA PHE A 349 -34.19 -1.64 14.02
C PHE A 349 -34.95 -0.93 12.92
N TYR A 350 -34.24 -0.25 12.03
CA TYR A 350 -34.85 0.41 10.90
C TYR A 350 -35.34 -0.59 9.83
N PHE A 351 -34.68 -1.75 9.79
CA PHE A 351 -35.04 -2.97 9.07
C PHE A 351 -35.69 -4.00 10.00
#